data_AF-A0A8T3V4Y4-F1
#
_entry.id   AF-A0A8T3V4Y4-F1
#
_cell.length_a   1.000
_cell.length_b   1.000
_cell.length_c   1.000
_cell.angle_alpha   90.00
_cell.angle_beta   90.00
_cell.angle_gamma   90.00
#
_symmetry.space_group_name_H-M   'P 1'
#
loop_
_entity.id
_entity.type
_entity.pdbx_description
1 polymer ?
#
loop_
_entity_poly.entity_id
_entity_poly.type
_entity_poly.pdbx_seq_one_letter_code
_entity_poly.pdbx_strand_id
1 'polypeptide(L)'
;MINEVILSRLDELIGDYDTPFFKYLLYSYDLSLEECELIVSKLKDDISDDVISSDDNLVEVIEEYFRQKCIETEKRDKLEYLSFLMNSESDFYVKFLAKYDVSSRDLDIIYNKIDGKITNENISDFEIKRSLEYYFSNAVKQDSYIRSLEHIVGNNYDSLTVERVKREYPNIYDGDIIEITNELYAEILDGKNFTSIKDAFFDKVMRKSESKKAEAIYKWESLVLGNGDSFNKLLETKHLTLGDGEVIKKDVRSKILNGLICADKINGAFLTMLCINYGSE
;
A
#
# COMPACT_ATOMS: atom_id res chain seq x y z
N MET A 1 15.35 43.93 -33.76
CA MET A 1 14.70 45.15 -33.23
C MET A 1 14.04 44.94 -31.88
N ILE A 2 13.07 44.04 -31.70
CA ILE A 2 12.43 43.87 -30.38
C ILE A 2 13.42 43.29 -29.34
N ASN A 3 14.11 42.20 -29.66
CA ASN A 3 15.05 41.56 -28.72
C ASN A 3 16.26 42.45 -28.41
N GLU A 4 16.72 43.25 -29.38
CA GLU A 4 17.79 44.25 -29.18
C GLU A 4 17.40 45.33 -28.16
N VAL A 5 16.12 45.73 -28.13
CA VAL A 5 15.61 46.70 -27.15
C VAL A 5 15.54 46.06 -25.75
N ILE A 6 15.11 44.81 -25.65
CA ILE A 6 15.04 44.08 -24.38
C ILE A 6 16.46 43.81 -23.84
N LEU A 7 17.39 43.38 -24.69
CA LEU A 7 18.81 43.17 -24.33
C LEU A 7 19.48 44.47 -23.88
N SER A 8 19.27 45.58 -24.58
CA SER A 8 19.79 46.89 -24.17
C SER A 8 19.27 47.29 -22.79
N ARG A 9 17.99 47.02 -22.51
CA ARG A 9 17.38 47.32 -21.21
C ARG A 9 17.87 46.39 -20.10
N LEU A 10 18.17 45.13 -20.41
CA LEU A 10 18.82 44.19 -19.50
C LEU A 10 20.22 44.68 -19.14
N ASP A 11 21.01 45.12 -20.13
CA ASP A 11 22.34 45.68 -19.93
C ASP A 11 22.30 46.99 -19.13
N GLU A 12 21.28 47.83 -19.27
CA GLU A 12 21.09 49.01 -18.40
C GLU A 12 20.81 48.63 -16.94
N LEU A 13 20.04 47.55 -16.72
CA LEU A 13 19.68 47.09 -15.38
C LEU A 13 20.82 46.34 -14.68
N ILE A 14 21.67 45.62 -15.43
CA ILE A 14 22.62 44.65 -14.88
C ILE A 14 24.06 44.81 -15.40
N GLY A 15 24.26 45.42 -16.57
CA GLY A 15 25.41 45.22 -17.46
C GLY A 15 26.80 45.60 -16.94
N ASP A 16 26.90 46.44 -15.91
CA ASP A 16 28.20 46.77 -15.28
C ASP A 16 28.43 46.04 -13.95
N TYR A 17 27.49 45.19 -13.52
CA TYR A 17 27.47 44.51 -12.21
C TYR A 17 27.63 45.45 -10.99
N ASP A 18 27.55 46.77 -11.20
CA ASP A 18 27.69 47.80 -10.17
C ASP A 18 26.39 48.60 -9.96
N THR A 19 25.34 48.25 -10.73
CA THR A 19 24.04 48.93 -10.64
C THR A 19 23.39 48.67 -9.27
N PRO A 20 22.63 49.64 -8.72
CA PRO A 20 21.91 49.44 -7.45
C PRO A 20 20.96 48.23 -7.49
N PHE A 21 20.35 47.97 -8.64
CA PHE A 21 19.45 46.84 -8.84
C PHE A 21 20.19 45.50 -8.83
N PHE A 22 21.33 45.40 -9.51
CA PHE A 22 22.14 44.17 -9.48
C PHE A 22 22.68 43.89 -8.08
N LYS A 23 23.16 44.92 -7.37
CA LYS A 23 23.57 44.78 -5.96
C LYS A 23 22.42 44.31 -5.07
N TYR A 24 21.22 44.86 -5.27
CA TYR A 24 20.04 44.39 -4.57
C TYR A 24 19.79 42.90 -4.80
N LEU A 25 19.85 42.42 -6.04
CA LEU A 25 19.69 41.00 -6.37
C LEU A 25 20.78 40.13 -5.72
N LEU A 26 22.05 40.53 -5.87
CA LEU A 26 23.19 39.83 -5.29
C LEU A 26 23.03 39.62 -3.77
N TYR A 27 22.69 40.68 -3.04
CA TYR A 27 22.56 40.62 -1.58
C TYR A 27 21.26 40.00 -1.09
N SER A 28 20.18 40.09 -1.88
CA SER A 28 18.87 39.56 -1.48
C SER A 28 18.76 38.06 -1.71
N TYR A 29 19.50 37.53 -2.68
CA TYR A 29 19.51 36.12 -3.05
C TYR A 29 20.78 35.36 -2.61
N ASP A 30 21.74 36.07 -1.99
CA ASP A 30 23.00 35.52 -1.45
C ASP A 30 23.78 34.66 -2.46
N LEU A 31 23.84 35.12 -3.71
CA LEU A 31 24.51 34.43 -4.81
C LEU A 31 25.94 34.95 -4.99
N SER A 32 26.84 34.09 -5.50
CA SER A 32 28.16 34.50 -5.95
C SER A 32 28.10 35.25 -7.28
N LEU A 33 29.14 36.03 -7.59
CA LEU A 33 29.21 36.77 -8.86
C LEU A 33 29.16 35.82 -10.07
N GLU A 34 29.83 34.68 -10.01
CA GLU A 34 29.84 33.67 -11.06
C GLU A 34 28.44 33.09 -11.31
N GLU A 35 27.65 32.87 -10.26
CA GLU A 35 26.26 32.42 -10.39
C GLU A 35 25.38 33.50 -11.01
N CYS A 36 25.58 34.75 -10.65
CA CYS A 36 24.87 35.87 -11.27
C CYS A 36 25.20 36.00 -12.76
N GLU A 37 26.47 35.86 -13.14
CA GLU A 37 26.91 35.89 -14.54
C GLU A 37 26.25 34.76 -15.35
N LEU A 38 26.15 33.55 -14.78
CA LEU A 38 25.45 32.42 -15.40
C LEU A 38 23.95 32.69 -15.58
N ILE A 39 23.28 33.28 -14.58
CA ILE A 39 21.87 33.67 -14.68
C ILE A 39 21.67 34.70 -15.80
N VAL A 40 22.52 35.72 -15.85
CA VAL A 40 22.45 36.78 -16.86
C VAL A 40 22.72 36.23 -18.26
N SER A 41 23.68 35.32 -18.42
CA SER A 41 23.92 34.64 -19.69
C SER A 41 22.68 33.87 -20.16
N LYS A 42 22.06 33.10 -19.27
CA LYS A 42 20.84 32.35 -19.58
C LYS A 42 19.67 33.26 -19.95
N LEU A 43 19.48 34.37 -19.22
CA LEU A 43 18.50 35.39 -19.57
C LEU A 43 18.72 35.96 -20.97
N LYS A 44 19.98 36.25 -21.35
CA LYS A 44 20.33 36.73 -22.69
C LYS A 44 20.02 35.70 -23.77
N ASP A 45 20.29 34.43 -23.50
CA ASP A 45 19.96 33.32 -24.40
C ASP A 45 18.43 33.21 -24.58
N ASP A 46 17.67 33.20 -23.49
CA ASP A 46 16.20 33.10 -23.52
C ASP A 46 15.52 34.32 -24.18
N ILE A 47 16.08 35.52 -24.07
CA ILE A 47 15.64 36.71 -24.83
C ILE A 47 15.98 36.56 -26.32
N SER A 48 17.13 35.97 -26.64
CA SER A 48 17.54 35.75 -28.03
C SER A 48 16.69 34.70 -28.73
N ASP A 49 16.21 33.70 -27.96
CA ASP A 49 15.38 32.58 -28.42
C ASP A 49 13.86 32.89 -28.41
N ASP A 50 13.46 34.16 -28.23
CA ASP A 50 12.05 34.62 -28.17
C ASP A 50 11.22 33.94 -27.06
N VAL A 51 11.85 33.41 -26.01
CA VAL A 51 11.15 32.85 -24.84
C VAL A 51 10.54 33.96 -23.99
N ILE A 52 11.22 35.09 -23.89
CA ILE A 52 10.79 36.29 -23.16
C ILE A 52 10.18 37.29 -24.14
N SER A 53 8.94 37.69 -23.90
CA SER A 53 8.18 38.58 -24.78
C SER A 53 8.47 40.06 -24.50
N SER A 54 8.17 40.92 -25.47
CA SER A 54 8.29 42.39 -25.29
C SER A 54 7.33 42.99 -24.29
N ASP A 55 6.24 42.28 -23.98
CA ASP A 55 5.23 42.72 -23.02
C ASP A 55 5.57 42.28 -21.59
N ASP A 56 6.60 41.45 -21.42
CA ASP A 56 7.01 40.93 -20.12
C ASP A 56 7.67 42.04 -19.29
N ASN A 57 7.31 42.09 -18.00
CA ASN A 57 8.00 42.97 -17.06
C ASN A 57 9.41 42.43 -16.79
N LEU A 58 10.41 42.98 -17.48
CA LEU A 58 11.80 42.53 -17.40
C LEU A 58 12.33 42.47 -15.97
N VAL A 59 11.88 43.35 -15.07
CA VAL A 59 12.27 43.30 -13.65
C VAL A 59 11.74 42.03 -13.00
N GLU A 60 10.46 41.70 -13.16
CA GLU A 60 9.86 40.47 -12.61
C GLU A 60 10.50 39.21 -13.21
N VAL A 61 10.85 39.23 -14.50
CA VAL A 61 11.55 38.12 -15.15
C VAL A 61 12.93 37.90 -14.53
N ILE A 62 13.72 38.97 -14.34
CA ILE A 62 15.01 38.87 -13.65
C ILE A 62 14.82 38.36 -12.21
N GLU A 63 13.85 38.96 -11.50
CA GLU A 63 13.20 38.49 -10.26
C GLU A 63 13.19 36.96 -10.13
N GLU A 64 12.46 36.38 -11.08
CA GLU A 64 12.11 34.98 -11.11
C GLU A 64 13.31 34.09 -11.45
N TYR A 65 14.20 34.50 -12.35
CA TYR A 65 15.41 33.72 -12.67
C TYR A 65 16.35 33.60 -11.46
N PHE A 66 16.55 34.71 -10.73
CA PHE A 66 17.35 34.70 -9.50
C PHE A 66 16.71 33.81 -8.44
N ARG A 67 15.39 33.95 -8.22
CA ARG A 67 14.64 33.11 -7.28
C ARG A 67 14.71 31.63 -7.64
N GLN A 68 14.53 31.27 -8.91
CA GLN A 68 14.62 29.89 -9.39
C GLN A 68 16.01 29.31 -9.11
N LYS A 69 17.08 30.09 -9.33
CA LYS A 69 18.44 29.65 -9.04
C LYS A 69 18.63 29.34 -7.56
N CYS A 70 18.15 30.19 -6.67
CA CYS A 70 18.20 29.92 -5.23
C CYS A 70 17.45 28.64 -4.87
N ILE A 71 16.25 28.43 -5.43
CA ILE A 71 15.48 27.20 -5.21
C ILE A 71 16.23 25.96 -5.71
N GLU A 72 16.90 26.04 -6.87
CA GLU A 72 17.74 24.94 -7.37
C GLU A 72 18.89 24.62 -6.42
N THR A 73 19.57 25.64 -5.92
CA THR A 73 20.65 25.49 -4.94
C THR A 73 20.14 24.88 -3.64
N GLU A 74 19.03 25.39 -3.09
CA GLU A 74 18.37 24.80 -1.90
C GLU A 74 18.02 23.33 -2.11
N LYS A 75 17.46 22.97 -3.27
CA LYS A 75 17.13 21.58 -3.60
C LYS A 75 18.38 20.71 -3.63
N ARG A 76 19.45 21.18 -4.26
CA ARG A 76 20.73 20.47 -4.30
C ARG A 76 21.27 20.22 -2.88
N ASP A 77 21.29 21.25 -2.05
CA ASP A 77 21.79 21.15 -0.67
C ASP A 77 20.93 20.18 0.15
N LYS A 78 19.62 20.14 -0.08
CA LYS A 78 18.70 19.16 0.52
C LYS A 78 18.93 17.73 0.03
N LEU A 79 19.31 17.54 -1.23
CA LEU A 79 19.67 16.23 -1.77
C LEU A 79 21.00 15.73 -1.20
N GLU A 80 21.97 16.63 -1.03
CA GLU A 80 23.20 16.33 -0.30
C GLU A 80 22.89 15.97 1.16
N TYR A 81 21.99 16.70 1.80
CA TYR A 81 21.53 16.42 3.15
C TYR A 81 20.83 15.06 3.27
N LEU A 82 19.92 14.72 2.35
CA LEU A 82 19.28 13.40 2.28
C LEU A 82 20.33 12.28 2.13
N SER A 83 21.30 12.48 1.23
CA SER A 83 22.38 11.52 1.00
C SER A 83 23.24 11.34 2.25
N PHE A 84 23.52 12.43 2.98
CA PHE A 84 24.17 12.38 4.28
C PHE A 84 23.35 11.60 5.31
N LEU A 85 22.04 11.86 5.45
CA LEU A 85 21.18 11.14 6.40
C LEU A 85 21.08 9.62 6.10
N MET A 86 21.17 9.24 4.83
CA MET A 86 21.11 7.84 4.38
C MET A 86 22.46 7.13 4.43
N ASN A 87 23.56 7.86 4.68
CA ASN A 87 24.88 7.27 4.87
C ASN A 87 24.93 6.49 6.19
N SER A 88 25.47 5.27 6.16
CA SER A 88 25.61 4.39 7.32
C SER A 88 26.42 4.97 8.48
N GLU A 89 27.30 5.93 8.20
CA GLU A 89 28.11 6.63 9.20
C GLU A 89 27.37 7.81 9.85
N SER A 90 26.20 8.20 9.31
CA SER A 90 25.46 9.34 9.85
C SER A 90 24.80 8.99 11.18
N ASP A 91 24.81 9.97 12.10
CA ASP A 91 24.19 9.86 13.40
C ASP A 91 22.69 9.53 13.32
N PHE A 92 22.01 10.08 12.31
CA PHE A 92 20.61 9.79 12.04
C PHE A 92 20.42 8.32 11.62
N TYR A 93 21.24 7.85 10.68
CA TYR A 93 21.21 6.45 10.26
C TYR A 93 21.44 5.52 11.44
N VAL A 94 22.50 5.73 12.22
CA VAL A 94 22.84 4.86 13.35
C VAL A 94 21.75 4.86 14.43
N LYS A 95 21.18 6.04 14.77
CA LYS A 95 20.19 6.16 15.86
C LYS A 95 18.80 5.67 15.48
N PHE A 96 18.41 5.87 14.22
CA PHE A 96 17.04 5.64 13.75
C PHE A 96 16.98 4.53 12.72
N LEU A 97 17.84 4.55 11.70
CA LEU A 97 17.73 3.64 10.56
C LEU A 97 18.37 2.26 10.81
N ALA A 98 19.49 2.16 11.54
CA ALA A 98 20.16 0.90 11.83
C ALA A 98 19.32 -0.07 12.69
N LYS A 99 18.28 0.45 13.36
CA LYS A 99 17.31 -0.37 14.12
C LYS A 99 16.31 -1.09 13.22
N TYR A 100 16.17 -0.62 11.98
CA TYR A 100 15.22 -1.12 11.01
C TYR A 100 15.97 -2.09 10.08
N ASP A 101 15.56 -3.37 10.05
CA ASP A 101 16.16 -4.43 9.23
C ASP A 101 15.72 -4.28 7.76
N VAL A 102 16.08 -3.15 7.14
CA VAL A 102 15.62 -2.73 5.81
C VAL A 102 16.63 -3.19 4.76
N SER A 103 16.13 -3.80 3.68
CA SER A 103 16.99 -4.25 2.59
C SER A 103 17.57 -3.05 1.80
N SER A 104 18.70 -3.24 1.14
CA SER A 104 19.28 -2.21 0.26
C SER A 104 18.31 -1.73 -0.82
N ARG A 105 17.50 -2.65 -1.35
CA ARG A 105 16.46 -2.32 -2.34
C ARG A 105 15.40 -1.38 -1.77
N ASP A 106 14.99 -1.58 -0.53
CA ASP A 106 14.02 -0.73 0.13
C ASP A 106 14.61 0.65 0.44
N LEU A 107 15.90 0.71 0.81
CA LEU A 107 16.63 1.97 0.96
C LEU A 107 16.60 2.79 -0.33
N ASP A 108 16.85 2.17 -1.47
CA ASP A 108 16.81 2.84 -2.78
C ASP A 108 15.40 3.35 -3.12
N ILE A 109 14.36 2.56 -2.86
CA ILE A 109 12.97 2.97 -3.09
C ILE A 109 12.60 4.16 -2.20
N ILE A 110 13.00 4.13 -0.93
CA ILE A 110 12.73 5.20 0.03
C ILE A 110 13.48 6.47 -0.39
N TYR A 111 14.76 6.35 -0.75
CA TYR A 111 15.57 7.46 -1.25
C TYR A 111 14.89 8.13 -2.44
N ASN A 112 14.55 7.36 -3.48
CA ASN A 112 13.93 7.87 -4.70
C ASN A 112 12.57 8.56 -4.44
N LYS A 113 11.79 8.08 -3.47
CA LYS A 113 10.53 8.73 -3.08
C LYS A 113 10.76 10.11 -2.47
N ILE A 114 11.80 10.27 -1.66
CA ILE A 114 12.07 11.53 -0.96
C ILE A 114 12.81 12.51 -1.89
N ASP A 115 13.75 12.01 -2.70
CA ASP A 115 14.38 12.75 -3.80
C ASP A 115 13.31 13.37 -4.73
N GLY A 116 12.30 12.59 -5.13
CA GLY A 116 11.18 13.09 -5.92
C GLY A 116 10.40 14.20 -5.24
N LYS A 117 10.21 14.14 -3.91
CA LYS A 117 9.56 15.24 -3.15
C LYS A 117 10.43 16.49 -3.08
N ILE A 118 11.74 16.36 -2.89
CA ILE A 118 12.65 17.51 -2.85
C ILE A 118 12.65 18.20 -4.22
N THR A 119 12.81 17.41 -5.29
CA THR A 119 12.87 17.91 -6.66
C THR A 119 11.57 18.60 -7.09
N ASN A 120 10.41 18.04 -6.75
CA ASN A 120 9.12 18.58 -7.20
C ASN A 120 8.53 19.66 -6.28
N GLU A 121 8.69 19.53 -4.96
CA GLU A 121 7.97 20.34 -3.96
C GLU A 121 8.89 21.23 -3.10
N ASN A 122 10.22 21.10 -3.20
CA ASN A 122 11.19 21.82 -2.39
C ASN A 122 10.92 21.71 -0.86
N ILE A 123 10.61 20.51 -0.37
CA ILE A 123 10.30 20.24 1.05
C ILE A 123 11.41 20.69 2.01
N SER A 124 11.10 20.92 3.29
CA SER A 124 12.08 21.32 4.31
C SER A 124 12.86 20.15 4.90
N ASP A 125 14.02 20.41 5.51
CA ASP A 125 14.86 19.41 6.21
C ASP A 125 14.09 18.60 7.26
N PHE A 126 13.15 19.25 7.95
CA PHE A 126 12.28 18.60 8.91
C PHE A 126 11.38 17.56 8.23
N GLU A 127 10.78 17.90 7.09
CA GLU A 127 9.90 17.02 6.33
C GLU A 127 10.67 15.87 5.67
N ILE A 128 11.95 16.08 5.31
CA ILE A 128 12.86 15.02 4.86
C ILE A 128 13.01 13.96 5.95
N LYS A 129 13.39 14.34 7.18
CA LYS A 129 13.53 13.41 8.31
C LYS A 129 12.24 12.67 8.62
N ARG A 130 11.13 13.42 8.68
CA ARG A 130 9.81 12.84 8.97
C ARG A 130 9.39 11.84 7.90
N SER A 131 9.64 12.14 6.62
CA SER A 131 9.35 11.22 5.51
C SER A 131 10.21 9.96 5.58
N LEU A 132 11.51 10.09 5.90
CA LEU A 132 12.39 8.95 6.15
C LEU A 132 11.79 8.06 7.26
N GLU A 133 11.59 8.60 8.45
CA GLU A 133 11.02 7.85 9.59
C GLU A 133 9.71 7.14 9.24
N TYR A 134 8.81 7.81 8.51
CA TYR A 134 7.55 7.24 8.06
C TYR A 134 7.75 6.05 7.12
N TYR A 135 8.52 6.20 6.05
CA TYR A 135 8.69 5.14 5.06
C TYR A 135 9.47 3.95 5.62
N PHE A 136 10.50 4.20 6.45
CA PHE A 136 11.23 3.16 7.16
C PHE A 136 10.34 2.38 8.13
N SER A 137 9.52 3.09 8.92
CA SER A 137 8.58 2.42 9.83
C SER A 137 7.60 1.53 9.07
N ASN A 138 7.12 1.97 7.92
CA ASN A 138 6.21 1.17 7.10
C ASN A 138 6.90 -0.04 6.47
N ALA A 139 8.11 0.11 5.91
CA ALA A 139 8.86 -1.00 5.34
C ALA A 139 9.15 -2.09 6.38
N VAL A 140 9.54 -1.70 7.61
CA VAL A 140 9.75 -2.66 8.70
C VAL A 140 8.47 -3.29 9.18
N LYS A 141 7.36 -2.54 9.24
CA LYS A 141 6.06 -3.15 9.54
C LYS A 141 5.70 -4.19 8.50
N GLN A 142 5.91 -3.90 7.21
CA GLN A 142 5.64 -4.85 6.14
C GLN A 142 6.48 -6.12 6.29
N ASP A 143 7.79 -6.01 6.50
CA ASP A 143 8.65 -7.18 6.72
C ASP A 143 8.26 -7.96 7.99
N SER A 144 8.03 -7.25 9.11
CA SER A 144 7.57 -7.86 10.36
C SER A 144 6.23 -8.58 10.18
N TYR A 145 5.33 -8.03 9.37
CA TYR A 145 4.05 -8.63 9.05
C TYR A 145 4.22 -9.87 8.19
N ILE A 146 5.07 -9.82 7.15
CA ILE A 146 5.40 -10.95 6.29
C ILE A 146 5.99 -12.08 7.12
N ARG A 147 7.01 -11.82 7.95
CA ARG A 147 7.59 -12.84 8.83
C ARG A 147 6.55 -13.44 9.77
N SER A 148 5.68 -12.61 10.36
CA SER A 148 4.60 -13.09 11.22
C SER A 148 3.61 -13.98 10.47
N LEU A 149 3.30 -13.64 9.22
CA LEU A 149 2.43 -14.42 8.35
C LEU A 149 3.09 -15.74 7.91
N GLU A 150 4.37 -15.70 7.58
CA GLU A 150 5.19 -16.88 7.26
C GLU A 150 5.31 -17.82 8.47
N HIS A 151 5.40 -17.30 9.70
CA HIS A 151 5.37 -18.13 10.91
C HIS A 151 4.04 -18.86 11.11
N ILE A 152 2.92 -18.29 10.61
CA ILE A 152 1.60 -18.92 10.69
C ILE A 152 1.49 -20.08 9.67
N VAL A 153 2.16 -20.01 8.51
CA VAL A 153 1.81 -20.84 7.34
C VAL A 153 3.00 -21.63 6.76
N GLY A 154 4.23 -21.26 7.10
CA GLY A 154 5.45 -21.85 6.56
C GLY A 154 5.79 -23.24 7.11
N ASN A 155 6.81 -23.86 6.50
CA ASN A 155 7.26 -25.24 6.74
C ASN A 155 7.71 -25.57 8.19
N ASN A 156 7.75 -24.59 9.09
CA ASN A 156 8.03 -24.74 10.52
C ASN A 156 6.88 -24.17 11.35
N TYR A 157 5.68 -24.70 11.12
CA TYR A 157 4.43 -24.32 11.76
C TYR A 157 4.57 -23.80 13.20
N ASP A 158 3.97 -22.66 13.49
CA ASP A 158 3.22 -22.56 14.75
C ASP A 158 2.02 -23.53 14.63
N SER A 159 2.30 -24.82 14.80
CA SER A 159 1.35 -25.93 14.65
C SER A 159 0.10 -25.65 15.47
N LEU A 160 0.29 -25.01 16.62
CA LEU A 160 -0.74 -24.58 17.53
C LEU A 160 -1.73 -23.58 16.90
N THR A 161 -1.29 -22.65 16.04
CA THR A 161 -2.18 -21.68 15.41
C THR A 161 -3.05 -22.34 14.34
N VAL A 162 -2.47 -23.18 13.48
CA VAL A 162 -3.24 -23.93 12.46
C VAL A 162 -4.13 -24.99 13.12
N GLU A 163 -3.64 -25.71 14.13
CA GLU A 163 -4.44 -26.63 14.93
C GLU A 163 -5.59 -25.93 15.64
N ARG A 164 -5.36 -24.73 16.17
CA ARG A 164 -6.41 -23.89 16.75
C ARG A 164 -7.45 -23.53 15.70
N VAL A 165 -7.05 -23.12 14.49
CA VAL A 165 -7.99 -22.87 13.39
C VAL A 165 -8.81 -24.11 13.08
N LYS A 166 -8.17 -25.27 12.90
CA LYS A 166 -8.87 -26.54 12.58
C LYS A 166 -9.83 -26.97 13.69
N ARG A 167 -9.52 -26.66 14.95
CA ARG A 167 -10.37 -26.95 16.10
C ARG A 167 -11.55 -25.98 16.23
N GLU A 168 -11.32 -24.69 16.06
CA GLU A 168 -12.34 -23.64 16.23
C GLU A 168 -13.23 -23.49 14.99
N TYR A 169 -12.70 -23.79 13.80
CA TYR A 169 -13.36 -23.65 12.50
C TYR A 169 -13.17 -24.93 11.66
N PRO A 170 -13.84 -26.04 12.02
CA PRO A 170 -13.60 -27.36 11.41
C PRO A 170 -13.98 -27.48 9.93
N ASN A 171 -14.68 -26.48 9.37
CA ASN A 171 -15.02 -26.37 7.96
C ASN A 171 -13.97 -25.62 7.12
N ILE A 172 -12.87 -25.19 7.74
CA ILE A 172 -11.73 -24.56 7.09
C ILE A 172 -10.68 -25.63 6.76
N TYR A 173 -10.24 -25.65 5.51
CA TYR A 173 -9.25 -26.58 4.98
C TYR A 173 -7.92 -25.86 4.66
N ASP A 174 -6.87 -26.65 4.44
CA ASP A 174 -5.53 -26.11 4.16
C ASP A 174 -5.53 -25.18 2.94
N GLY A 175 -6.35 -25.47 1.91
CA GLY A 175 -6.52 -24.59 0.75
C GLY A 175 -7.09 -23.21 1.08
N ASP A 176 -8.02 -23.12 2.04
CA ASP A 176 -8.59 -21.84 2.48
C ASP A 176 -7.57 -21.03 3.28
N ILE A 177 -6.77 -21.72 4.10
CA ILE A 177 -5.69 -21.09 4.87
C ILE A 177 -4.70 -20.45 3.89
N ILE A 178 -4.28 -21.18 2.85
CA ILE A 178 -3.40 -20.65 1.80
C ILE A 178 -4.01 -19.44 1.10
N GLU A 179 -5.30 -19.48 0.76
CA GLU A 179 -5.99 -18.36 0.12
C GLU A 179 -5.99 -17.11 1.02
N ILE A 180 -6.36 -17.26 2.29
CA ILE A 180 -6.35 -16.17 3.28
C ILE A 180 -4.94 -15.60 3.47
N THR A 181 -3.93 -16.45 3.50
CA THR A 181 -2.53 -16.04 3.58
C THR A 181 -2.13 -15.20 2.38
N ASN A 182 -2.45 -15.65 1.16
CA ASN A 182 -2.13 -14.92 -0.06
C ASN A 182 -2.84 -13.56 -0.10
N GLU A 183 -4.09 -13.48 0.37
CA GLU A 183 -4.80 -12.20 0.51
C GLU A 183 -4.08 -11.25 1.48
N LEU A 184 -3.69 -11.74 2.67
CA LEU A 184 -2.97 -10.92 3.64
C LEU A 184 -1.60 -10.49 3.12
N TYR A 185 -0.91 -11.37 2.42
CA TYR A 185 0.38 -11.06 1.81
C TYR A 185 0.24 -9.91 0.80
N ALA A 186 -0.77 -9.96 -0.08
CA ALA A 186 -1.07 -8.87 -1.01
C ALA A 186 -1.40 -7.56 -0.28
N GLU A 187 -2.25 -7.60 0.75
CA GLU A 187 -2.59 -6.41 1.54
C GLU A 187 -1.37 -5.80 2.26
N ILE A 188 -0.43 -6.62 2.74
CA ILE A 188 0.82 -6.14 3.35
C ILE A 188 1.67 -5.43 2.29
N LEU A 189 1.83 -6.02 1.10
CA LEU A 189 2.60 -5.41 0.00
C LEU A 189 1.99 -4.08 -0.47
N ASP A 190 0.66 -3.96 -0.42
CA ASP A 190 -0.06 -2.70 -0.69
C ASP A 190 0.09 -1.63 0.40
N GLY A 191 0.85 -1.91 1.47
CA GLY A 191 1.15 -0.95 2.53
C GLY A 191 0.03 -0.83 3.58
N LYS A 192 -0.88 -1.81 3.64
CA LYS A 192 -1.93 -1.83 4.65
C LYS A 192 -1.32 -2.04 6.04
N ASN A 193 -1.73 -1.19 6.97
CA ASN A 193 -1.34 -1.31 8.37
C ASN A 193 -2.29 -2.25 9.11
N PHE A 194 -1.71 -3.11 9.95
CA PHE A 194 -2.45 -4.03 10.79
C PHE A 194 -2.10 -3.81 12.26
N THR A 195 -3.09 -3.82 13.14
CA THR A 195 -2.82 -3.83 14.59
C THR A 195 -2.08 -5.12 14.98
N SER A 196 -2.45 -6.24 14.35
CA SER A 196 -1.85 -7.57 14.53
C SER A 196 -2.16 -8.43 13.31
N ILE A 197 -1.14 -9.05 12.72
CA ILE A 197 -1.31 -10.00 11.60
C ILE A 197 -2.04 -11.26 12.03
N LYS A 198 -1.79 -11.71 13.27
CA LYS A 198 -2.47 -12.87 13.83
C LYS A 198 -3.98 -12.61 13.96
N ASP A 199 -4.36 -11.42 14.42
CA ASP A 199 -5.77 -11.06 14.55
C ASP A 199 -6.43 -10.90 13.18
N ALA A 200 -5.75 -10.24 12.24
CA ALA A 200 -6.23 -10.11 10.86
C ALA A 200 -6.42 -11.48 10.17
N PHE A 201 -5.53 -12.43 10.44
CA PHE A 201 -5.66 -13.81 10.00
C PHE A 201 -6.88 -14.50 10.61
N PHE A 202 -7.05 -14.47 11.94
CA PHE A 202 -8.22 -15.08 12.58
C PHE A 202 -9.55 -14.45 12.14
N ASP A 203 -9.57 -13.14 11.92
CA ASP A 203 -10.76 -12.44 11.41
C ASP A 203 -11.14 -12.93 10.02
N LYS A 204 -10.16 -13.09 9.11
CA LYS A 204 -10.42 -13.63 7.77
C LYS A 204 -10.84 -15.10 7.82
N VAL A 205 -10.21 -15.92 8.67
CA VAL A 205 -10.61 -17.32 8.90
C VAL A 205 -12.06 -17.41 9.36
N MET A 206 -12.45 -16.61 10.35
CA MET A 206 -13.81 -16.57 10.86
C MET A 206 -14.81 -16.17 9.77
N ARG A 207 -14.52 -15.11 9.00
CA ARG A 207 -15.39 -14.67 7.88
C ARG A 207 -15.52 -15.74 6.80
N LYS A 208 -14.43 -16.40 6.41
CA LYS A 208 -14.45 -17.49 5.42
C LYS A 208 -15.25 -18.69 5.96
N SER A 209 -15.11 -19.00 7.24
CA SER A 209 -15.87 -20.09 7.90
C SER A 209 -17.37 -19.81 7.88
N GLU A 210 -17.79 -18.60 8.26
CA GLU A 210 -19.20 -18.20 8.24
C GLU A 210 -19.76 -18.17 6.81
N SER A 211 -18.99 -17.68 5.83
CA SER A 211 -19.38 -17.72 4.42
C SER A 211 -19.62 -19.15 3.93
N LYS A 212 -18.74 -20.10 4.27
CA LYS A 212 -18.92 -21.52 3.93
C LYS A 212 -20.13 -22.15 4.61
N LYS A 213 -20.39 -21.82 5.88
CA LYS A 213 -21.60 -22.27 6.59
C LYS A 213 -22.86 -21.74 5.91
N ALA A 214 -22.87 -20.47 5.52
CA ALA A 214 -23.99 -19.86 4.81
C ALA A 214 -24.23 -20.53 3.45
N GLU A 215 -23.17 -20.80 2.68
CA GLU A 215 -23.26 -21.54 1.41
C GLU A 215 -23.82 -22.95 1.61
N ALA A 216 -23.36 -23.66 2.64
CA ALA A 216 -23.82 -24.99 2.98
C ALA A 216 -25.30 -25.00 3.37
N ILE A 217 -25.74 -24.04 4.20
CA ILE A 217 -27.16 -23.87 4.56
C ILE A 217 -27.99 -23.59 3.32
N TYR A 218 -27.54 -22.67 2.46
CA TYR A 218 -28.27 -22.33 1.23
C TYR A 218 -28.44 -23.54 0.32
N LYS A 219 -27.38 -24.32 0.08
CA LYS A 219 -27.47 -25.56 -0.70
C LYS A 219 -28.38 -26.59 -0.05
N TRP A 220 -28.31 -26.75 1.27
CA TRP A 220 -29.18 -27.66 2.02
C TRP A 220 -30.65 -27.26 1.88
N GLU A 221 -30.97 -26.00 2.12
CA GLU A 221 -32.31 -25.45 1.99
C GLU A 221 -32.81 -25.56 0.55
N SER A 222 -31.96 -25.32 -0.45
CA SER A 222 -32.30 -25.52 -1.86
C SER A 222 -32.59 -26.99 -2.20
N LEU A 223 -31.86 -27.95 -1.64
CA LEU A 223 -32.15 -29.37 -1.87
C LEU A 223 -33.44 -29.83 -1.18
N VAL A 224 -33.76 -29.26 -0.02
CA VAL A 224 -34.95 -29.63 0.76
C VAL A 224 -36.21 -28.89 0.28
N LEU A 225 -36.07 -27.63 -0.15
CA LEU A 225 -37.17 -26.74 -0.56
C LEU A 225 -37.31 -26.59 -2.09
N GLY A 226 -36.25 -26.86 -2.84
CA GLY A 226 -36.19 -26.63 -4.28
C GLY A 226 -37.13 -27.53 -5.07
N ASN A 227 -37.72 -26.93 -6.11
CA ASN A 227 -38.81 -27.43 -6.94
C ASN A 227 -38.85 -28.96 -7.14
N GLY A 228 -39.79 -29.60 -6.44
CA GLY A 228 -40.44 -30.83 -6.88
C GLY A 228 -40.12 -32.04 -6.01
N ASP A 229 -40.87 -32.20 -4.93
CA ASP A 229 -41.12 -33.46 -4.23
C ASP A 229 -39.91 -34.34 -3.87
N SER A 230 -38.65 -33.93 -4.08
CA SER A 230 -37.52 -34.85 -4.15
C SER A 230 -37.14 -35.35 -2.76
N PHE A 231 -37.12 -34.48 -1.76
CA PHE A 231 -36.92 -34.88 -0.37
C PHE A 231 -38.12 -35.67 0.18
N ASN A 232 -39.34 -35.19 -0.02
CA ASN A 232 -40.54 -35.89 0.49
C ASN A 232 -40.74 -37.26 -0.19
N LYS A 233 -40.58 -37.35 -1.53
CA LYS A 233 -40.59 -38.64 -2.25
C LYS A 233 -39.45 -39.54 -1.80
N LEU A 234 -38.28 -38.99 -1.49
CA LEU A 234 -37.16 -39.77 -0.99
C LEU A 234 -37.47 -40.33 0.42
N LEU A 235 -38.10 -39.55 1.29
CA LEU A 235 -38.61 -40.04 2.59
C LEU A 235 -39.62 -41.17 2.37
N GLU A 236 -40.62 -40.98 1.49
CA GLU A 236 -41.62 -42.01 1.16
C GLU A 236 -40.98 -43.29 0.59
N THR A 237 -40.04 -43.15 -0.35
CA THR A 237 -39.32 -44.27 -0.96
C THR A 237 -38.48 -45.04 0.05
N LYS A 238 -38.07 -44.40 1.14
CA LYS A 238 -37.31 -44.99 2.25
C LYS A 238 -38.18 -45.32 3.46
N HIS A 239 -39.51 -45.25 3.34
CA HIS A 239 -40.47 -45.54 4.40
C HIS A 239 -40.28 -44.67 5.67
N LEU A 240 -39.78 -43.45 5.51
CA LEU A 240 -39.60 -42.48 6.59
C LEU A 240 -40.82 -41.55 6.70
N THR A 241 -41.16 -41.13 7.91
CA THR A 241 -42.27 -40.21 8.17
C THR A 241 -41.86 -38.75 7.96
N LEU A 242 -42.85 -37.86 7.88
CA LEU A 242 -42.59 -36.41 7.90
C LEU A 242 -41.89 -35.96 9.20
N GLY A 243 -42.16 -36.63 10.32
CA GLY A 243 -41.46 -36.38 11.59
C GLY A 243 -39.97 -36.69 11.51
N ASP A 244 -39.61 -37.82 10.89
CA ASP A 244 -38.21 -38.19 10.65
C ASP A 244 -37.52 -37.19 9.71
N GLY A 245 -38.25 -36.69 8.71
CA GLY A 245 -37.80 -35.61 7.83
C GLY A 245 -37.41 -34.34 8.58
N GLU A 246 -38.20 -33.90 9.57
CA GLU A 246 -37.87 -32.74 10.40
C GLU A 246 -36.66 -33.00 11.32
N VAL A 247 -36.52 -34.22 11.84
CA VAL A 247 -35.33 -34.62 12.62
C VAL A 247 -34.08 -34.55 11.75
N ILE A 248 -34.12 -35.12 10.54
CA ILE A 248 -33.00 -35.07 9.57
C ILE A 248 -32.64 -33.62 9.24
N LYS A 249 -33.63 -32.77 8.95
CA LYS A 249 -33.40 -31.34 8.67
C LYS A 249 -32.70 -30.64 9.82
N LYS A 250 -33.15 -30.87 11.05
CA LYS A 250 -32.59 -30.24 12.24
C LYS A 250 -31.17 -30.74 12.52
N ASP A 251 -30.94 -32.05 12.41
CA ASP A 251 -29.62 -32.66 12.62
C ASP A 251 -28.60 -32.15 11.59
N VAL A 252 -28.92 -32.20 10.30
CA VAL A 252 -28.04 -31.71 9.24
C VAL A 252 -27.75 -30.23 9.39
N ARG A 253 -28.77 -29.40 9.67
CA ARG A 253 -28.58 -27.96 9.93
C ARG A 253 -27.65 -27.72 11.12
N SER A 254 -27.82 -28.48 12.21
CA SER A 254 -26.93 -28.39 13.38
C SER A 254 -25.49 -28.79 13.03
N LYS A 255 -25.30 -29.87 12.28
CA LYS A 255 -23.98 -30.31 11.81
C LYS A 255 -23.30 -29.29 10.90
N ILE A 256 -24.05 -28.59 10.02
CA ILE A 256 -23.52 -27.49 9.20
C ILE A 256 -23.10 -26.31 10.09
N LEU A 257 -23.94 -25.89 11.04
CA LEU A 257 -23.62 -24.78 11.96
C LEU A 257 -22.38 -25.08 12.82
N ASN A 258 -22.21 -26.34 13.21
CA ASN A 258 -21.03 -26.83 13.92
C ASN A 258 -19.81 -27.07 13.00
N GLY A 259 -19.91 -26.78 11.70
CA GLY A 259 -18.83 -26.90 10.72
C GLY A 259 -18.44 -28.34 10.36
N LEU A 260 -19.29 -29.33 10.68
CA LEU A 260 -19.04 -30.74 10.38
C LEU A 260 -19.40 -31.11 8.94
N ILE A 261 -20.23 -30.31 8.27
CA ILE A 261 -20.66 -30.50 6.89
C ILE A 261 -20.36 -29.24 6.10
N CYS A 262 -19.64 -29.41 4.99
CA CYS A 262 -19.29 -28.35 4.06
C CYS A 262 -20.19 -28.36 2.82
N ALA A 263 -20.25 -27.21 2.13
CA ALA A 263 -21.14 -26.97 1.00
C ALA A 263 -20.86 -27.86 -0.22
N ASP A 264 -19.63 -28.33 -0.38
CA ASP A 264 -19.20 -29.27 -1.42
C ASP A 264 -19.79 -30.68 -1.23
N LYS A 265 -20.02 -31.09 0.01
CA LYS A 265 -20.63 -32.39 0.34
C LYS A 265 -22.14 -32.42 0.15
N ILE A 266 -22.79 -31.26 0.03
CA ILE A 266 -24.25 -31.16 -0.01
C ILE A 266 -24.74 -31.29 -1.46
N ASN A 267 -25.24 -32.48 -1.81
CA ASN A 267 -25.82 -32.81 -3.11
C ASN A 267 -26.89 -33.92 -2.97
N GLY A 268 -27.50 -34.35 -4.08
CA GLY A 268 -28.53 -35.40 -4.06
C GLY A 268 -28.05 -36.77 -3.56
N ALA A 269 -26.77 -37.12 -3.78
CA ALA A 269 -26.20 -38.38 -3.29
C ALA A 269 -26.05 -38.36 -1.76
N PHE A 270 -25.60 -37.23 -1.20
CA PHE A 270 -25.55 -37.00 0.24
C PHE A 270 -26.93 -37.14 0.89
N LEU A 271 -27.96 -36.54 0.28
CA LEU A 271 -29.35 -36.64 0.74
C LEU A 271 -29.84 -38.11 0.74
N THR A 272 -29.55 -38.85 -0.33
CA THR A 272 -29.92 -40.26 -0.48
C THR A 272 -29.27 -41.13 0.60
N MET A 273 -27.97 -40.93 0.85
CA MET A 273 -27.22 -41.66 1.88
C MET A 273 -27.75 -41.38 3.29
N LEU A 274 -28.10 -40.13 3.59
CA LEU A 274 -28.71 -39.78 4.88
C LEU A 274 -30.01 -40.55 5.13
N CYS A 275 -30.93 -40.54 4.16
CA CYS A 275 -32.22 -41.24 4.32
C CYS A 275 -32.05 -42.77 4.42
N ILE A 276 -31.02 -43.35 3.78
CA ILE A 276 -30.71 -44.78 3.95
C ILE A 276 -30.28 -45.08 5.39
N ASN A 277 -29.38 -44.27 5.94
CA ASN A 277 -28.87 -44.49 7.29
C ASN A 277 -29.98 -44.36 8.35
N TYR A 278 -30.90 -43.41 8.18
CA TYR A 278 -32.04 -43.23 9.08
C TYR A 278 -33.13 -44.30 8.93
N GLY A 279 -33.31 -44.89 7.74
CA GLY A 279 -34.31 -45.95 7.51
C GLY A 279 -33.82 -47.36 7.88
N SER A 280 -32.57 -47.50 8.34
CA SER A 280 -31.95 -48.78 8.72
C SER A 280 -31.84 -48.98 10.24
N GLU A 281 -32.19 -47.97 11.03
CA GLU A 281 -32.32 -48.01 12.50
C GLU A 281 -33.77 -48.31 12.91
#